data_AF-A0A535MVN2-F1
#
_entry.id   AF-A0A535MVN2-F1
#
_cell.length_a   1.000
_cell.length_b   1.000
_cell.length_c   1.000
_cell.angle_alpha   90.00
_cell.angle_beta   90.00
_cell.angle_gamma   90.00
#
_symmetry.space_group_name_H-M   'P 1'
#
loop_
_entity.id
_entity.type
_entity.pdbx_description
1 polymer ?
#
loop_
_entity_poly.entity_id
_entity_poly.type
_entity_poly.pdbx_seq_one_letter_code
_entity_poly.pdbx_strand_id
1 'polypeptide(L)'
;MTARKLLAEMGRPLDDGELVRRIRGGETGLFELVMRRYNQRLFRVARALLRDDSEAEDVLQEAYVRAYSRLGQLEQPDRLASWLTHIVVHEAKARLRRRGRVVELKEMNVRTLRSPAIDPEEQAMGKQLQAVLADAIDALPVGYRTVFVLRDLE
;
A
#
# COMPACT_ATOMS: atom_id res chain seq x y z
N MET A 1 26.07 4.46 7.97
CA MET A 1 26.49 3.04 7.83
C MET A 1 25.36 2.32 7.07
N THR A 2 25.55 2.04 5.78
CA THR A 2 24.45 1.69 4.85
C THR A 2 23.93 0.27 5.07
N ALA A 3 22.63 0.03 4.89
CA ALA A 3 21.96 -1.27 5.04
C ALA A 3 22.63 -2.43 4.26
N ARG A 4 23.33 -2.10 3.16
CA ARG A 4 24.14 -3.03 2.36
C ARG A 4 25.34 -3.62 3.12
N LYS A 5 25.90 -2.90 4.11
CA LYS A 5 26.98 -3.37 4.98
C LYS A 5 26.45 -4.33 6.06
N LEU A 6 25.25 -4.05 6.59
CA LEU A 6 24.56 -4.89 7.59
C LEU A 6 24.09 -6.23 7.01
N LEU A 7 23.61 -6.27 5.76
CA LEU A 7 23.27 -7.52 5.08
C LEU A 7 24.51 -8.38 4.76
N ALA A 8 25.67 -7.77 4.53
CA ALA A 8 26.92 -8.49 4.25
C ALA A 8 27.54 -9.12 5.51
N GLU A 9 27.29 -8.57 6.70
CA GLU A 9 27.84 -9.07 7.98
C GLU A 9 27.07 -10.27 8.57
N MET A 10 25.84 -10.55 8.14
CA MET A 10 24.93 -11.45 8.89
C MET A 10 24.67 -12.83 8.28
N GLY A 11 25.12 -13.14 7.06
CA GLY A 11 25.03 -14.48 6.45
C GLY A 11 23.60 -15.05 6.23
N ARG A 12 22.55 -14.40 6.74
CA ARG A 12 21.14 -14.74 6.55
C ARG A 12 20.25 -13.49 6.59
N PRO A 13 19.11 -13.47 5.87
CA PRO A 13 18.13 -12.40 5.97
C PRO A 13 17.55 -12.33 7.40
N LEU A 14 17.43 -11.13 7.95
CA LEU A 14 16.71 -10.88 9.20
C LEU A 14 15.23 -11.20 9.01
N ASP A 15 14.62 -11.96 9.91
CA ASP A 15 13.15 -12.07 9.96
C ASP A 15 12.53 -10.74 10.44
N ASP A 16 11.20 -10.65 10.34
CA ASP A 16 10.46 -9.44 10.71
C ASP A 16 10.57 -9.12 12.20
N GLY A 17 10.48 -10.14 13.05
CA GLY A 17 10.55 -9.97 14.50
C GLY A 17 11.89 -9.40 14.93
N GLU A 18 12.97 -9.91 14.37
CA GLU A 18 14.33 -9.43 14.62
C GLU A 18 14.55 -8.01 14.08
N LEU A 19 14.06 -7.70 12.87
CA LEU A 19 14.10 -6.34 12.33
C LEU A 19 13.44 -5.34 13.29
N VAL A 20 12.22 -5.64 13.74
CA VAL A 20 11.48 -4.76 14.66
C VAL A 20 12.23 -4.58 15.99
N ARG A 21 12.75 -5.67 16.56
CA ARG A 21 13.51 -5.61 17.83
C ARG A 21 14.75 -4.73 17.71
N ARG A 22 15.53 -4.87 16.65
CA ARG A 22 16.74 -4.05 16.44
C ARG A 22 16.44 -2.58 16.16
N ILE A 23 15.42 -2.30 15.35
CA ILE A 23 14.99 -0.92 15.10
C ILE A 23 14.57 -0.25 16.41
N ARG A 24 13.82 -0.96 17.27
CA ARG A 24 13.46 -0.48 18.62
C ARG A 24 14.67 -0.33 19.54
N GLY A 25 15.70 -1.16 19.36
CA GLY A 25 16.99 -1.08 20.05
C GLY A 25 17.88 0.09 19.60
N GLY A 26 17.43 0.91 18.65
CA GLY A 26 18.14 2.11 18.19
C GLY A 26 18.82 1.97 16.82
N GLU A 27 18.78 0.80 16.20
CA GLU A 27 19.28 0.58 14.83
C GLU A 27 18.27 1.10 13.78
N THR A 28 17.94 2.38 13.84
CA THR A 28 16.88 3.00 13.03
C THR A 28 17.10 2.88 11.51
N GLY A 29 18.37 2.80 11.08
CA GLY A 29 18.74 2.57 9.68
C GLY A 29 18.24 1.24 9.10
N LEU A 30 17.91 0.25 9.95
CA LEU A 30 17.33 -1.02 9.50
C LEU A 30 15.89 -0.87 9.00
N PHE A 31 15.21 0.26 9.27
CA PHE A 31 13.88 0.51 8.74
C PHE A 31 13.86 0.57 7.20
N GLU A 32 14.99 0.91 6.56
CA GLU A 32 15.14 0.84 5.11
C GLU A 32 14.90 -0.59 4.57
N LEU A 33 15.28 -1.63 5.33
CA LEU A 33 15.04 -3.02 4.94
C LEU A 33 13.56 -3.38 5.01
N VAL A 34 12.83 -2.83 5.99
CA VAL A 34 11.37 -2.96 6.08
C VAL A 34 10.73 -2.33 4.85
N MET A 35 11.11 -1.10 4.51
CA MET A 35 10.61 -0.43 3.32
C MET A 35 10.87 -1.26 2.06
N ARG A 36 12.12 -1.66 1.81
CA ARG A 36 12.49 -2.46 0.63
C ARG A 36 11.73 -3.78 0.53
N ARG A 37 11.53 -4.47 1.66
CA ARG A 37 10.82 -5.76 1.73
C ARG A 37 9.34 -5.62 1.38
N TYR A 38 8.69 -4.55 1.84
CA TYR A 38 7.24 -4.42 1.77
C TYR A 38 6.73 -3.45 0.70
N ASN A 39 7.61 -2.66 0.07
CA ASN A 39 7.22 -1.56 -0.83
C ASN A 39 6.25 -2.00 -1.92
N GLN A 40 6.62 -3.02 -2.69
CA GLN A 40 5.81 -3.44 -3.83
C GLN A 40 4.44 -3.98 -3.41
N ARG A 41 4.39 -4.77 -2.32
CA ARG A 41 3.14 -5.32 -1.80
C ARG A 41 2.22 -4.20 -1.31
N LEU A 42 2.73 -3.30 -0.49
CA LEU A 42 1.96 -2.21 0.09
C LEU A 42 1.50 -1.20 -0.96
N PHE A 43 2.34 -0.93 -1.98
CA PHE A 43 1.95 -0.13 -3.14
C PHE A 43 0.77 -0.75 -3.89
N ARG A 44 0.81 -2.06 -4.17
CA ARG A 44 -0.31 -2.77 -4.83
C ARG A 44 -1.60 -2.67 -4.02
N VAL A 45 -1.52 -2.78 -2.69
CA VAL A 45 -2.68 -2.59 -1.80
C VAL A 45 -3.25 -1.18 -1.93
N ALA A 46 -2.42 -0.15 -1.82
CA ALA A 46 -2.85 1.24 -1.94
C ALA A 46 -3.46 1.54 -3.32
N ARG A 47 -2.79 1.09 -4.39
CA ARG A 47 -3.24 1.24 -5.78
C ARG A 47 -4.59 0.56 -6.02
N ALA A 48 -4.81 -0.65 -5.50
CA ALA A 48 -6.10 -1.34 -5.64
C ALA A 48 -7.26 -0.59 -4.94
N LEU A 49 -6.96 0.18 -3.88
CA LEU A 49 -7.96 0.97 -3.18
C LEU A 49 -8.22 2.32 -3.87
N LEU A 50 -7.18 3.00 -4.35
CA LEU A 50 -7.25 4.38 -4.84
C LEU A 50 -7.44 4.49 -6.35
N ARG A 51 -6.94 3.50 -7.11
CA ARG A 51 -6.85 3.48 -8.59
C ARG A 51 -6.11 4.66 -9.19
N ASP A 52 -5.17 5.21 -8.44
CA ASP A 52 -4.31 6.29 -8.87
C ASP A 52 -2.90 6.02 -8.33
N ASP A 53 -1.91 6.06 -9.20
CA ASP A 53 -0.54 5.68 -8.88
C ASP A 53 0.13 6.72 -7.97
N SER A 54 -0.09 8.01 -8.27
CA SER A 54 0.43 9.12 -7.48
C SER A 54 -0.16 9.14 -6.08
N GLU A 55 -1.48 8.97 -5.95
CA GLU A 55 -2.11 8.87 -4.63
C GLU A 55 -1.67 7.62 -3.86
N ALA A 56 -1.41 6.51 -4.56
CA ALA A 56 -0.90 5.30 -3.92
C ALA A 56 0.52 5.49 -3.39
N GLU A 57 1.39 6.19 -4.13
CA GLU A 57 2.73 6.57 -3.67
C GLU A 57 2.66 7.49 -2.44
N ASP A 58 1.83 8.52 -2.48
CA ASP A 58 1.64 9.44 -1.34
C ASP A 58 1.19 8.69 -0.09
N VAL A 59 0.16 7.84 -0.23
CA VAL A 59 -0.37 7.05 0.88
C VAL A 59 0.67 6.10 1.44
N LEU A 60 1.50 5.50 0.58
CA LEU A 60 2.57 4.63 1.00
C LEU A 60 3.65 5.39 1.79
N GLN A 61 4.01 6.60 1.36
CA GLN A 61 4.94 7.46 2.09
C GLN A 61 4.37 7.86 3.47
N GLU A 62 3.12 8.35 3.52
CA GLU A 62 2.43 8.69 4.76
C GLU A 62 2.36 7.48 5.72
N ALA A 63 2.07 6.30 5.17
CA ALA A 63 2.02 5.05 5.93
C ALA A 63 3.38 4.68 6.53
N TYR A 64 4.48 4.85 5.80
CA TYR A 64 5.81 4.59 6.35
C TYR A 64 6.21 5.57 7.45
N VAL A 65 5.89 6.86 7.32
CA VAL A 65 6.14 7.84 8.38
C VAL A 65 5.37 7.46 9.66
N ARG A 66 4.12 7.05 9.51
CA ARG A 66 3.30 6.56 10.64
C ARG A 66 3.81 5.24 11.21
N ALA A 67 4.24 4.33 10.34
CA ALA A 67 4.81 3.06 10.76
C ALA A 67 6.10 3.29 11.56
N TYR A 68 6.99 4.16 11.10
CA TYR A 68 8.22 4.47 11.83
C TYR A 68 7.93 5.05 13.22
N SER A 69 7.04 6.05 13.31
CA SER A 69 6.69 6.68 14.59
C SER A 69 5.95 5.76 15.56
N ARG A 70 5.18 4.78 15.05
CA ARG A 70 4.40 3.84 15.86
C ARG A 70 5.03 2.47 16.00
N LEU A 71 6.22 2.25 15.45
CA LEU A 71 6.84 0.92 15.46
C LEU A 71 7.04 0.39 16.88
N GLY A 72 7.24 1.27 17.87
CA GLY A 72 7.30 0.91 19.29
C GLY A 72 6.01 0.33 19.88
N GLN A 73 4.86 0.54 19.24
CA GLN A 73 3.53 0.10 19.69
C GLN A 73 3.13 -1.28 19.13
N LEU A 74 3.90 -1.83 18.19
CA LEU A 74 3.64 -3.17 17.63
C LEU A 74 3.87 -4.29 18.67
N GLU A 75 2.82 -4.78 19.30
CA GLU A 75 2.94 -5.79 20.37
C GLU A 75 3.56 -7.12 19.89
N GLN A 76 3.26 -7.52 18.65
CA GLN A 76 3.75 -8.77 18.05
C GLN A 76 4.68 -8.45 16.86
N PRO A 77 6.01 -8.43 17.07
CA PRO A 77 6.99 -8.12 16.03
C PRO A 77 6.84 -8.94 14.75
N ASP A 78 6.45 -10.21 14.87
CA ASP A 78 6.27 -11.12 13.73
C ASP A 78 5.06 -10.78 12.84
N ARG A 79 4.17 -9.89 13.31
CA ARG A 79 3.00 -9.40 12.55
C ARG A 79 3.26 -8.11 11.79
N LEU A 80 4.53 -7.77 11.56
CA LEU A 80 4.94 -6.54 10.88
C LEU A 80 4.22 -6.36 9.53
N ALA A 81 4.17 -7.40 8.69
CA ALA A 81 3.50 -7.35 7.39
C ALA A 81 2.01 -6.97 7.48
N SER A 82 1.26 -7.64 8.36
CA SER A 82 -0.17 -7.35 8.56
C SER A 82 -0.38 -5.97 9.16
N TRP A 83 0.46 -5.56 10.10
CA TRP A 83 0.40 -4.26 10.74
C TRP A 83 0.65 -3.11 9.76
N LEU A 84 1.69 -3.21 8.92
CA LEU A 84 1.97 -2.26 7.85
C LEU A 84 0.81 -2.17 6.85
N THR A 85 0.26 -3.32 6.47
CA THR A 85 -0.90 -3.39 5.57
C THR A 85 -2.11 -2.67 6.18
N HIS A 86 -2.32 -2.82 7.49
CA HIS A 86 -3.40 -2.13 8.21
C HIS A 86 -3.25 -0.61 8.17
N ILE A 87 -2.02 -0.09 8.33
CA ILE A 87 -1.74 1.35 8.23
C ILE A 87 -2.05 1.84 6.82
N VAL A 88 -1.57 1.15 5.78
CA VAL A 88 -1.81 1.53 4.38
C VAL A 88 -3.30 1.55 4.05
N VAL A 89 -4.04 0.50 4.45
CA VAL A 89 -5.49 0.45 4.25
C VAL A 89 -6.20 1.60 4.99
N HIS A 90 -5.75 1.95 6.18
CA HIS A 90 -6.31 3.07 6.94
C HIS A 90 -6.10 4.41 6.23
N GLU A 91 -4.87 4.70 5.79
CA GLU A 91 -4.54 5.94 5.07
C GLU A 91 -5.24 6.02 3.71
N ALA A 92 -5.28 4.92 2.94
CA ALA A 92 -6.00 4.86 1.67
C ALA A 92 -7.50 5.13 1.87
N LYS A 93 -8.14 4.51 2.88
CA LYS A 93 -9.54 4.79 3.22
C LYS A 93 -9.75 6.23 3.68
N ALA A 94 -8.80 6.81 4.42
CA ALA A 94 -8.87 8.21 4.82
C ALA A 94 -8.80 9.15 3.61
N ARG A 95 -7.93 8.86 2.63
CA ARG A 95 -7.84 9.57 1.35
C ARG A 95 -9.14 9.47 0.55
N LEU A 96 -9.72 8.28 0.40
CA LEU A 96 -11.02 8.08 -0.25
C LEU A 96 -12.15 8.88 0.41
N ARG A 97 -12.22 8.91 1.75
CA ARG A 97 -13.21 9.73 2.49
C ARG A 97 -13.02 11.23 2.26
N ARG A 98 -11.79 11.70 2.09
CA ARG A 98 -11.51 13.11 1.75
C ARG A 98 -11.93 13.39 0.31
N ARG A 99 -11.62 12.50 -0.64
CA ARG A 99 -12.06 12.60 -2.03
C ARG A 99 -13.57 12.67 -2.14
N GLY A 100 -14.31 11.80 -1.45
CA GLY A 100 -15.78 11.83 -1.41
C GLY A 100 -16.32 13.18 -0.94
N ARG A 101 -15.80 13.73 0.15
CA ARG A 101 -16.18 15.06 0.64
C ARG A 101 -15.85 16.19 -0.34
N VAL A 102 -14.71 16.12 -1.02
CA VAL A 102 -14.33 17.09 -2.06
C VAL A 102 -15.25 16.98 -3.28
N VAL A 103 -15.66 15.76 -3.66
CA VAL A 103 -16.64 15.53 -4.73
C VAL A 103 -18.01 16.06 -4.31
N GLU A 104 -18.50 15.77 -3.10
CA GLU A 104 -19.77 16.31 -2.59
C GLU A 104 -19.79 17.85 -2.59
N LEU A 105 -18.71 18.49 -2.12
CA LEU A 105 -18.57 19.96 -2.16
C LEU A 105 -18.49 20.52 -3.59
N LYS A 106 -17.91 19.78 -4.54
CA LYS A 106 -17.82 20.18 -5.97
C LYS A 106 -19.13 19.93 -6.73
N GLU A 107 -19.84 18.85 -6.43
CA GLU A 107 -21.14 18.51 -7.03
C GLU A 107 -22.25 19.46 -6.58
N MET A 108 -22.15 20.02 -5.36
CA MET A 108 -22.97 21.17 -4.94
C MET A 108 -22.75 22.42 -5.81
N ASN A 109 -21.62 22.53 -6.53
CA ASN A 109 -21.27 23.69 -7.35
C ASN A 109 -21.27 23.44 -8.87
N VAL A 110 -21.17 22.20 -9.36
CA VAL A 110 -21.00 21.93 -10.80
C VAL A 110 -21.64 20.60 -11.20
N ARG A 111 -22.83 20.67 -11.82
CA ARG A 111 -23.32 19.60 -12.71
C ARG A 111 -22.65 19.76 -14.06
N THR A 112 -21.73 18.85 -14.45
CA THR A 112 -21.49 18.32 -15.82
C THR A 112 -20.29 17.36 -15.81
N LEU A 113 -20.45 16.15 -16.38
CA LEU A 113 -19.43 15.08 -16.50
C LEU A 113 -19.00 14.88 -17.96
N ARG A 114 -17.70 14.61 -18.22
CA ARG A 114 -17.10 13.62 -19.18
C ARG A 114 -15.59 13.91 -19.38
N SER A 115 -14.65 12.98 -19.22
CA SER A 115 -14.07 11.92 -20.13
C SER A 115 -12.50 12.00 -19.97
N PRO A 116 -11.61 11.06 -20.41
CA PRO A 116 -11.54 10.45 -21.76
C PRO A 116 -11.06 8.97 -21.88
N ALA A 117 -11.02 8.52 -23.14
CA ALA A 117 -10.78 7.17 -23.68
C ALA A 117 -9.30 6.73 -23.74
N ILE A 118 -9.06 5.42 -23.90
CA ILE A 118 -7.76 4.82 -24.29
C ILE A 118 -7.99 3.71 -25.34
N ASP A 119 -7.16 3.71 -26.39
CA ASP A 119 -7.21 2.91 -27.64
C ASP A 119 -6.45 1.55 -27.51
N PRO A 120 -6.82 0.46 -28.21
CA PRO A 120 -6.74 -0.90 -27.64
C PRO A 120 -5.87 -1.99 -28.34
N GLU A 121 -4.95 -1.73 -29.27
CA GLU A 121 -4.55 -2.81 -30.22
C GLU A 121 -3.38 -3.75 -29.81
N GLU A 122 -2.38 -3.36 -29.02
CA GLU A 122 -1.13 -4.16 -28.88
C GLU A 122 -1.01 -5.08 -27.65
N GLN A 123 -2.04 -5.19 -26.81
CA GLN A 123 -1.91 -5.76 -25.45
C GLN A 123 -2.80 -6.98 -25.16
N ALA A 124 -3.47 -7.53 -26.18
CA ALA A 124 -4.75 -8.21 -26.03
C ALA A 124 -4.80 -9.50 -25.19
N MET A 125 -4.00 -10.54 -25.42
CA MET A 125 -4.41 -11.87 -24.91
C MET A 125 -4.20 -12.14 -23.41
N GLY A 126 -3.12 -11.64 -22.79
CA GLY A 126 -2.89 -11.81 -21.34
C GLY A 126 -3.55 -10.72 -20.48
N LYS A 127 -3.68 -9.51 -21.04
CA LYS A 127 -4.20 -8.34 -20.31
C LYS A 127 -5.72 -8.26 -20.35
N GLN A 128 -6.40 -8.89 -21.31
CA GLN A 128 -7.86 -8.97 -21.29
C GLN A 128 -8.38 -9.70 -20.06
N LEU A 129 -7.78 -10.84 -19.69
CA LEU A 129 -8.20 -11.56 -18.48
C LEU A 129 -7.87 -10.78 -17.20
N GLN A 130 -6.67 -10.18 -17.13
CA GLN A 130 -6.28 -9.33 -15.99
C GLN A 130 -7.10 -8.05 -15.90
N ALA A 131 -7.50 -7.44 -17.01
CA ALA A 131 -8.37 -6.26 -17.05
C ALA A 131 -9.80 -6.62 -16.64
N VAL A 132 -10.35 -7.73 -17.13
CA VAL A 132 -11.68 -8.21 -16.73
C VAL A 132 -11.71 -8.56 -15.23
N LEU A 133 -10.65 -9.18 -14.72
CA LEU A 133 -10.51 -9.45 -13.28
C LEU A 133 -10.34 -8.14 -12.48
N ALA A 134 -9.51 -7.22 -12.95
CA ALA A 134 -9.32 -5.92 -12.31
C ALA A 134 -10.62 -5.12 -12.28
N ASP A 135 -11.36 -5.06 -13.39
CA ASP A 135 -12.67 -4.40 -13.50
C ASP A 135 -13.71 -5.05 -12.60
N ALA A 136 -13.72 -6.38 -12.47
CA ALA A 136 -14.62 -7.09 -11.57
C ALA A 136 -14.29 -6.83 -10.09
N ILE A 137 -13.00 -6.82 -9.72
CA ILE A 137 -12.53 -6.43 -8.38
C ILE A 137 -12.83 -4.95 -8.11
N ASP A 138 -12.81 -4.14 -9.16
CA ASP A 138 -13.13 -2.74 -9.13
C ASP A 138 -14.63 -2.46 -9.04
N ALA A 139 -15.47 -3.33 -9.55
CA ALA A 139 -16.92 -3.25 -9.33
C ALA A 139 -17.30 -3.61 -7.87
N LEU A 140 -16.40 -4.23 -7.09
CA LEU A 140 -16.69 -4.58 -5.70
C LEU A 140 -16.79 -3.34 -4.81
N PRO A 141 -17.76 -3.31 -3.87
CA PRO A 141 -17.77 -2.33 -2.79
C PRO A 141 -16.46 -2.39 -1.99
N VAL A 142 -15.99 -1.23 -1.51
CA VAL A 142 -14.69 -1.07 -0.83
C VAL A 142 -14.42 -2.11 0.27
N GLY A 143 -15.46 -2.56 0.99
CA GLY A 143 -15.37 -3.60 2.01
C GLY A 143 -14.89 -4.94 1.44
N TYR A 144 -15.52 -5.41 0.36
CA TYR A 144 -15.20 -6.69 -0.28
C TYR A 144 -13.86 -6.65 -1.01
N ARG A 145 -13.51 -5.53 -1.64
CA ARG A 145 -12.19 -5.33 -2.26
C ARG A 145 -11.07 -5.40 -1.23
N THR A 146 -11.29 -4.82 -0.05
CA THR A 146 -10.31 -4.90 1.05
C THR A 146 -10.06 -6.36 1.42
N VAL A 147 -11.10 -7.18 1.56
CA VAL A 147 -10.97 -8.62 1.92
C VAL A 147 -10.27 -9.41 0.81
N PHE A 148 -10.63 -9.17 -0.45
CA PHE A 148 -10.04 -9.86 -1.59
C PHE A 148 -8.53 -9.56 -1.72
N VAL A 149 -8.15 -8.28 -1.67
CA VAL A 149 -6.75 -7.86 -1.74
C VAL A 149 -5.93 -8.36 -0.55
N LEU A 150 -6.54 -8.47 0.64
CA LEU A 150 -5.85 -9.04 1.80
C LEU A 150 -5.65 -10.56 1.66
N ARG A 151 -6.58 -11.29 1.05
CA ARG A 151 -6.54 -12.74 0.88
C ARG A 151 -5.65 -13.21 -0.27
N ASP A 152 -5.63 -12.50 -1.39
CA ASP A 152 -4.81 -12.85 -2.56
C ASP A 152 -3.31 -12.50 -2.40
N LEU A 153 -2.96 -11.76 -1.34
CA LEU A 153 -1.58 -11.35 -1.03
C LEU A 153 -0.95 -12.13 0.14
N GLU A 154 -1.65 -13.12 0.71
CA GLU A 154 -1.11 -14.13 1.63
C GLU A 154 -0.57 -15.34 0.86
#